data_AF-A0A3R7VW88-F1
#
_entry.id   AF-A0A3R7VW88-F1
#
_cell.length_a   1.000
_cell.length_b   1.000
_cell.length_c   1.000
_cell.angle_alpha   90.00
_cell.angle_beta   90.00
_cell.angle_gamma   90.00
#
_symmetry.space_group_name_H-M   'P 1'
#
loop_
_entity.id
_entity.type
_entity.pdbx_description
1 polymer ?
#
loop_
_entity_poly.entity_id
_entity_poly.type
_entity_poly.pdbx_seq_one_letter_code
_entity_poly.pdbx_strand_id
1 'polypeptide(L)' 'MVNPEHWISARGCVYNVNYHFVWSVKYRRKVLVGDVAERLRELH' A
#
# COMPACT_ATOMS: atom_id res chain seq x y z
N MET A 1 4.79 26.49 -14.95
CA MET A 1 5.87 25.68 -14.35
C MET A 1 5.19 24.57 -13.58
N VAL A 2 5.36 23.31 -14.01
CA VAL A 2 4.55 22.15 -13.55
C VAL A 2 5.07 21.66 -12.20
N ASN A 3 4.16 21.40 -11.23
CA ASN A 3 4.52 21.02 -9.87
C ASN A 3 5.14 19.60 -9.83
N PRO A 4 6.40 19.40 -9.38
CA PRO A 4 7.18 18.17 -9.60
C PRO A 4 6.97 17.05 -8.54
N GLU A 5 5.90 17.07 -7.77
CA GLU A 5 5.94 16.50 -6.41
C GLU A 5 5.92 14.96 -6.29
N HIS A 6 5.68 14.19 -7.35
CA HIS A 6 5.45 12.73 -7.23
C HIS A 6 6.28 11.87 -8.18
N TRP A 7 7.37 12.39 -8.76
CA TRP A 7 8.20 11.64 -9.71
C TRP A 7 9.49 11.17 -9.05
N ILE A 8 9.77 9.87 -9.14
CA ILE A 8 11.00 9.26 -8.64
C ILE A 8 11.98 9.15 -9.81
N SER A 9 13.23 9.59 -9.60
CA SER A 9 14.30 9.52 -10.60
C SER A 9 15.31 8.45 -10.23
N ALA A 10 15.59 7.53 -11.16
CA ALA A 10 16.65 6.54 -11.08
C ALA A 10 17.72 6.82 -12.15
N ARG A 11 18.83 6.07 -12.12
CA ARG A 11 20.04 6.33 -12.94
C ARG A 11 19.79 6.41 -14.45
N GLY A 12 18.68 5.86 -14.96
CA GLY A 12 18.31 5.88 -16.38
C GLY A 12 16.82 6.05 -16.67
N CYS A 13 16.00 6.40 -15.68
CA CYS A 13 14.58 6.63 -15.90
C CYS A 13 13.96 7.54 -14.84
N VAL A 14 12.87 8.18 -15.22
CA VAL A 14 11.98 8.91 -14.30
C VAL A 14 10.63 8.23 -14.37
N TYR A 15 10.06 7.89 -13.23
CA TYR A 15 8.80 7.16 -13.17
C TYR A 15 7.88 7.67 -12.06
N ASN A 16 6.59 7.42 -12.25
CA ASN A 16 5.54 7.67 -11.28
C ASN A 16 4.62 6.46 -11.29
N VAL A 17 4.77 5.59 -10.30
CA VAL A 17 4.04 4.31 -10.24
C VAL A 17 3.25 4.26 -8.95
N ASN A 18 1.92 4.23 -9.09
CA ASN A 18 0.96 4.18 -7.98
C ASN A 18 0.25 2.83 -7.99
N TYR A 19 0.11 2.21 -6.82
CA TYR A 19 -0.52 0.89 -6.67
C TYR A 19 -1.76 0.97 -5.78
N HIS A 20 -2.83 0.30 -6.21
CA HIS A 20 -3.99 0.03 -5.37
C HIS A 20 -4.03 -1.48 -5.06
N PHE A 21 -3.59 -1.85 -3.86
CA PHE A 21 -3.47 -3.25 -3.45
C PHE A 21 -4.61 -3.62 -2.49
N VAL A 22 -5.38 -4.65 -2.86
CA VAL A 22 -6.49 -5.19 -2.07
C VAL A 22 -6.37 -6.70 -2.03
N TRP A 23 -6.58 -7.29 -0.87
CA TRP A 23 -6.56 -8.74 -0.67
C TRP A 23 -7.69 -9.20 0.26
N SER A 24 -7.82 -10.51 0.41
CA SER A 24 -8.82 -11.12 1.30
C SER A 24 -8.22 -12.27 2.09
N VAL A 25 -8.78 -12.51 3.26
CA VAL A 25 -8.41 -13.63 4.14
C VAL A 25 -8.88 -14.97 3.60
N LYS A 26 -8.15 -16.04 3.95
CA LYS A 26 -8.46 -17.41 3.52
C LYS A 26 -9.91 -17.78 3.89
N TYR A 27 -10.67 -18.28 2.91
CA TYR A 27 -12.10 -18.63 3.03
C TYR A 27 -13.02 -17.47 3.45
N ARG A 28 -12.61 -16.20 3.28
CA ARG A 28 -13.37 -14.98 3.67
C ARG A 28 -13.86 -14.98 5.13
N ARG A 29 -13.15 -15.64 6.04
CA ARG A 29 -13.47 -15.62 7.47
C ARG A 29 -13.35 -14.21 8.02
N LYS A 30 -14.29 -13.76 8.85
CA LYS A 30 -14.26 -12.40 9.45
C LYS A 30 -13.26 -12.31 10.62
N VAL A 31 -11.98 -12.58 10.36
CA VAL A 31 -10.91 -12.63 11.38
C VAL A 31 -10.20 -11.29 11.58
N LEU A 32 -10.32 -10.35 10.65
CA LEU A 32 -9.72 -9.01 10.74
C LEU A 32 -10.61 -8.09 11.58
N VAL A 33 -10.78 -8.42 12.86
CA VAL A 33 -11.57 -7.66 13.85
C VAL A 33 -10.85 -7.65 15.20
N GLY A 34 -11.18 -6.70 16.07
CA GLY A 34 -10.59 -6.55 17.41
C GLY A 34 -9.05 -6.51 17.38
N ASP A 35 -8.42 -7.17 18.34
CA ASP A 35 -6.97 -7.21 18.54
C ASP A 35 -6.20 -7.69 17.29
N VAL A 36 -6.79 -8.60 16.50
CA VAL A 36 -6.16 -9.09 15.26
C VAL A 36 -6.07 -7.97 14.21
N ALA A 37 -7.09 -7.12 14.12
CA ALA A 37 -7.07 -5.96 13.23
C ALA A 37 -6.11 -4.86 13.73
N GLU A 38 -6.06 -4.63 15.05
CA GLU A 38 -5.13 -3.66 15.63
C GLU A 38 -3.68 -4.08 15.40
N ARG A 39 -3.36 -5.33 15.73
CA ARG A 39 -2.00 -5.87 15.51
C ARG A 39 -1.58 -5.82 14.04
N LEU A 40 -2.50 -6.08 13.10
CA LEU A 40 -2.21 -5.99 11.67
C LEU A 40 -1.82 -4.56 11.25
N ARG A 41 -2.47 -3.54 11.81
CA ARG A 41 -2.16 -2.13 11.52
C ARG A 41 -0.80 -1.71 12.08
N GLU A 42 -0.39 -2.25 13.23
CA GLU A 42 0.91 -1.96 13.84
C GLU A 42 2.10 -2.61 13.12
N LEU A 43 1.86 -3.71 12.41
CA LEU A 43 2.90 -4.44 11.69
C LEU A 43 3.25 -3.80 10.32
N HIS A 44 2.48 -2.82 9.87
CA HIS A 44 2.67 -2.11 8.62
C HIS A 44 3.25 -0.72 8.86
#